data_AF-A0A6C0IF55-F1
#
_entry.id   AF-A0A6C0IF55-F1
#
_cell.length_a   1.000
_cell.length_b   1.000
_cell.length_c   1.000
_cell.angle_alpha   90.00
_cell.angle_beta   90.00
_cell.angle_gamma   90.00
#
_symmetry.space_group_name_H-M   'P 1'
#
loop_
_entity.id
_entity.type
_entity.pdbx_description
1 polymer ?
#
loop_
_entity_poly.entity_id
_entity_poly.type
_entity_poly.pdbx_seq_one_letter_code
_entity_poly.pdbx_strand_id
1 'polypeptide(L)'
;MTKFSRTSTGKYSVQGKTFEQLIGTRAQVWHGTAYKTTGGLTKSDIMQNKHGRIVSKAKHATAKREKRLVRAGFGTKKGKFGFVKLNKTSSRRSKKGGKDPFGKPQPWMFKTN
;
A
#
# COMPACT_ATOMS: atom_id res chain seq x y z
N MET A 1 22.04 -8.12 -11.97
CA MET A 1 22.23 -8.62 -10.57
C MET A 1 23.42 -7.88 -9.96
N THR A 2 23.37 -7.48 -8.69
CA THR A 2 24.53 -6.85 -8.03
C THR A 2 25.68 -7.85 -7.95
N LYS A 3 26.82 -7.55 -8.58
CA LYS A 3 28.03 -8.38 -8.52
C LYS A 3 28.65 -8.25 -7.14
N PHE A 4 28.93 -9.39 -6.50
CA PHE A 4 29.65 -9.48 -5.23
C PHE A 4 30.93 -10.27 -5.44
N SER A 5 31.98 -9.95 -4.70
CA SER A 5 33.23 -10.72 -4.67
C SER A 5 33.52 -11.20 -3.25
N ARG A 6 34.11 -12.39 -3.14
CA ARG A 6 34.59 -12.93 -1.87
C ARG A 6 36.04 -12.51 -1.68
N THR A 7 36.37 -11.96 -0.51
CA THR A 7 37.75 -11.61 -0.17
C THR A 7 38.50 -12.82 0.36
N SER A 8 39.84 -12.78 0.37
CA SER A 8 40.69 -13.84 0.94
C SER A 8 40.37 -14.13 2.42
N THR A 9 39.90 -13.12 3.15
CA THR A 9 39.45 -13.21 4.54
C THR A 9 38.07 -13.86 4.72
N GLY A 10 37.42 -14.27 3.63
CA GLY A 10 36.11 -14.94 3.64
C GLY A 10 34.90 -14.00 3.65
N LYS A 11 35.11 -12.68 3.79
CA LYS A 11 34.06 -11.65 3.77
C LYS A 11 33.56 -11.35 2.35
N TYR A 12 32.40 -10.70 2.25
CA TYR A 12 31.78 -10.29 1.00
C TYR A 12 31.99 -8.79 0.75
N SER A 13 32.53 -8.43 -0.41
CA SER A 13 32.62 -7.04 -0.85
C SER A 13 31.50 -6.74 -1.84
N VAL A 14 30.68 -5.73 -1.52
CA VAL A 14 29.58 -5.25 -2.36
C VAL A 14 29.58 -3.72 -2.37
N GLN A 15 29.75 -3.12 -3.56
CA GLN A 15 29.71 -1.66 -3.76
C GLN A 15 30.63 -0.90 -2.79
N GLY A 16 31.85 -1.40 -2.55
CA GLY A 16 32.84 -0.79 -1.66
C GLY A 16 32.61 -1.02 -0.16
N LYS A 17 31.59 -1.79 0.23
CA LYS A 17 31.32 -2.17 1.62
C LYS A 17 31.60 -3.65 1.84
N THR A 18 32.18 -3.97 2.98
CA THR A 18 32.43 -5.34 3.43
C THR A 18 31.32 -5.81 4.35
N PHE A 19 30.87 -7.05 4.14
CA PHE A 19 29.84 -7.72 4.91
C PHE A 19 30.34 -9.10 5.33
N GLU A 20 29.99 -9.53 6.54
CA GLU A 20 30.33 -10.88 7.02
C GLU A 20 29.55 -11.94 6.24
N GLN A 21 28.32 -11.62 5.85
CA GLN A 21 27.45 -12.53 5.11
C GLN A 21 26.70 -11.81 3.99
N LEU A 22 26.44 -12.51 2.89
CA LEU A 22 25.69 -11.93 1.77
C LEU A 22 24.19 -11.87 2.09
N ILE A 23 23.64 -12.95 2.66
CA ILE A 23 22.23 -13.12 2.99
C ILE A 23 22.10 -13.23 4.50
N GLY A 24 21.16 -12.49 5.08
CA GLY A 24 20.86 -12.57 6.51
C GLY A 24 19.44 -12.15 6.86
N THR A 25 19.17 -12.05 8.16
CA THR A 25 17.92 -11.54 8.69
C THR A 25 17.78 -10.03 8.47
N ARG A 26 16.56 -9.50 8.56
CA ARG A 26 16.30 -8.05 8.43
C ARG A 26 17.09 -7.22 9.46
N ALA A 27 17.26 -7.76 10.67
CA ALA A 27 18.05 -7.14 11.72
C ALA A 27 19.53 -7.07 11.34
N GLN A 28 20.12 -8.17 10.87
CA GLN A 28 21.51 -8.21 10.42
C GLN A 28 21.78 -7.26 9.25
N VAL A 29 20.83 -7.10 8.32
CA VAL A 29 20.95 -6.12 7.23
C VAL A 29 20.88 -4.69 7.75
N TRP A 30 20.04 -4.41 8.75
CA TRP A 30 19.96 -3.08 9.37
C TRP A 30 21.22 -2.70 10.12
N HIS A 31 21.78 -3.63 10.89
CA HIS A 31 23.03 -3.43 11.63
C HIS A 31 24.27 -3.46 10.75
N GLY A 32 24.16 -3.92 9.49
CA GLY A 32 25.26 -3.90 8.52
C GLY A 32 26.13 -5.16 8.50
N THR A 33 25.72 -6.23 9.21
CA THR A 33 26.39 -7.54 9.15
C THR A 33 26.14 -8.24 7.82
N ALA A 34 24.93 -8.07 7.26
CA ALA A 34 24.50 -8.70 6.02
C ALA A 34 24.21 -7.67 4.92
N TYR A 35 24.46 -8.02 3.66
CA TYR A 35 24.14 -7.13 2.54
C TYR A 35 22.63 -7.07 2.24
N LYS A 36 22.00 -8.25 2.12
CA LYS A 36 20.59 -8.38 1.75
C LYS A 36 19.88 -9.46 2.55
N THR A 37 18.56 -9.43 2.52
CA THR A 37 17.72 -10.52 3.05
C THR A 37 17.52 -11.62 2.01
N THR A 38 16.98 -12.77 2.43
CA THR A 38 16.61 -13.87 1.51
C THR A 38 15.68 -13.40 0.38
N GLY A 39 14.79 -12.44 0.67
CA GLY A 39 13.90 -11.81 -0.32
C GLY A 39 14.52 -10.64 -1.09
N GLY A 40 15.84 -10.46 -1.06
CA GLY A 40 16.55 -9.44 -1.83
C GLY A 40 16.48 -8.01 -1.28
N LEU A 41 15.84 -7.79 -0.12
CA LEU A 41 15.77 -6.46 0.48
C LEU A 41 17.12 -6.03 1.05
N THR A 42 17.57 -4.84 0.68
CA THR A 42 18.78 -4.21 1.21
C THR A 42 18.42 -3.21 2.32
N LYS A 43 19.45 -2.60 2.94
CA LYS A 43 19.26 -1.61 4.02
C LYS A 43 18.39 -0.41 3.60
N SER A 44 18.44 0.01 2.33
CA SER A 44 17.60 1.11 1.81
C SER A 44 16.12 0.73 1.73
N ASP A 45 15.80 -0.55 1.63
CA ASP A 45 14.43 -1.06 1.40
C ASP A 45 13.69 -1.39 2.70
N ILE A 46 14.39 -1.29 3.83
CA ILE A 46 13.87 -1.59 5.17
C ILE A 46 13.86 -0.33 6.05
N MET A 47 12.95 -0.32 7.02
CA MET A 47 12.85 0.76 8.02
C MET A 47 12.49 0.16 9.38
N GLN A 48 12.89 0.84 10.44
CA GLN A 48 12.41 0.55 11.79
C GLN A 48 11.07 1.27 12.01
N ASN A 49 10.05 0.55 12.45
CA ASN A 49 8.77 1.14 12.82
C ASN A 49 8.81 1.66 14.27
N LYS A 50 7.75 2.36 14.69
CA LYS A 50 7.62 2.87 16.07
C LYS A 50 7.63 1.80 17.16
N HIS A 51 7.46 0.54 16.80
CA HIS A 51 7.49 -0.61 17.72
C HIS A 51 8.85 -1.33 17.71
N GLY A 52 9.89 -0.70 17.14
CA GLY A 52 11.24 -1.26 17.06
C GLY A 52 11.43 -2.36 16.03
N ARG A 53 10.38 -2.77 15.30
CA ARG A 53 10.45 -3.85 14.29
C ARG A 53 10.97 -3.34 12.96
N ILE A 54 11.79 -4.15 12.30
CA ILE A 54 12.37 -3.84 11.00
C ILE A 54 11.49 -4.40 9.88
N VAL A 55 10.78 -3.52 9.19
CA VAL A 55 9.77 -3.84 8.17
C VAL A 55 10.22 -3.36 6.79
N SER A 56 9.55 -3.83 5.73
CA SER A 56 9.81 -3.35 4.36
C SER A 56 9.16 -1.98 4.17
N LYS A 57 9.90 -1.03 3.59
CA LYS A 57 9.37 0.31 3.29
C LYS A 57 8.17 0.24 2.35
N ALA A 58 8.26 -0.58 1.30
CA ALA A 58 7.18 -0.75 0.32
C ALA A 58 5.91 -1.31 0.97
N LYS A 59 6.03 -2.32 1.85
CA LYS A 59 4.88 -2.90 2.56
C LYS A 59 4.26 -1.92 3.55
N HIS A 60 5.07 -1.15 4.26
CA HIS A 60 4.57 -0.12 5.16
C HIS A 60 3.81 0.99 4.40
N ALA A 61 4.34 1.45 3.27
CA ALA A 61 3.70 2.48 2.45
C ALA A 61 2.38 1.99 1.81
N THR A 62 2.38 0.79 1.23
CA THR A 62 1.18 0.19 0.60
C THR A 62 0.08 -0.05 1.63
N ALA A 63 0.41 -0.57 2.82
CA ALA A 63 -0.57 -0.77 3.89
C ALA A 63 -1.28 0.53 4.30
N LYS A 64 -0.54 1.65 4.40
CA LYS A 64 -1.11 2.98 4.71
C LYS A 64 -2.01 3.52 3.60
N ARG A 65 -1.66 3.27 2.34
CA ARG A 65 -2.40 3.73 1.16
C ARG A 65 -3.70 2.94 0.97
N GLU A 66 -3.61 1.62 1.04
CA GLU A 66 -4.71 0.75 0.62
C GLU A 66 -5.78 0.60 1.69
N LYS A 67 -5.44 0.67 2.99
CA LYS A 67 -6.40 0.53 4.11
C LYS A 67 -7.43 -0.59 3.87
N ARG A 68 -6.95 -1.77 3.44
CA ARG A 68 -7.79 -2.87 2.89
C ARG A 68 -8.97 -3.24 3.79
N LEU A 69 -8.75 -3.34 5.11
CA LEU A 69 -9.80 -3.67 6.08
C LEU A 69 -10.90 -2.60 6.11
N VAL A 70 -10.50 -1.32 6.17
CA VAL A 70 -11.44 -0.19 6.16
C VAL A 70 -12.22 -0.16 4.85
N ARG A 71 -11.56 -0.38 3.70
CA ARG A 71 -12.22 -0.48 2.38
C ARG A 71 -13.17 -1.67 2.29
N ALA A 72 -12.84 -2.77 2.94
CA ALA A 72 -13.72 -3.94 3.05
C ALA A 72 -14.90 -3.72 4.02
N GLY A 73 -14.94 -2.58 4.73
CA GLY A 73 -16.01 -2.23 5.67
C GLY A 73 -15.76 -2.78 7.08
N PHE A 74 -14.52 -3.05 7.44
CA PHE A 74 -14.14 -3.50 8.79
C PHE A 74 -13.31 -2.42 9.49
N GLY A 75 -13.63 -2.16 10.75
CA GLY A 75 -12.92 -1.20 11.60
C GLY A 75 -12.98 -1.58 13.07
N THR A 76 -12.58 -0.63 13.91
CA THR A 76 -12.60 -0.75 15.37
C THR A 76 -13.44 0.37 15.97
N LYS A 77 -14.13 0.10 17.08
CA LYS A 77 -14.90 1.12 17.84
C LYS A 77 -14.39 1.15 19.27
N LYS A 78 -14.15 2.34 19.82
CA LYS A 78 -13.71 2.51 21.22
C LYS A 78 -14.72 1.83 22.14
N GLY A 79 -14.23 1.04 23.11
CA GLY A 79 -15.06 0.30 24.06
C GLY A 79 -15.70 -0.99 23.53
N LYS A 80 -15.44 -1.40 22.28
CA LYS A 80 -15.86 -2.69 21.73
C LYS A 80 -14.64 -3.51 21.32
N PHE A 81 -14.43 -4.64 21.99
CA PHE A 81 -13.35 -5.57 21.67
C PHE A 81 -13.66 -6.35 20.38
N GLY A 82 -12.65 -6.55 19.53
CA GLY A 82 -12.78 -7.27 18.26
C GLY A 82 -13.02 -6.37 17.03
N PHE A 83 -13.41 -7.00 15.91
CA PHE A 83 -13.69 -6.31 14.66
C PHE A 83 -15.16 -5.85 14.61
N VAL A 84 -15.40 -4.66 14.06
CA VAL A 84 -16.75 -4.13 13.85
C VAL A 84 -16.96 -3.91 12.36
N LYS A 85 -18.06 -4.44 11.82
CA LYS A 85 -18.50 -4.12 10.46
C LYS A 85 -19.00 -2.67 10.46
N LEU A 86 -18.27 -1.81 9.76
CA LEU A 86 -18.68 -0.46 9.45
C LEU A 86 -19.81 -0.59 8.43
N ASN A 87 -21.00 -0.07 8.75
CA ASN A 87 -22.10 -0.05 7.81
C ASN A 87 -21.60 0.62 6.53
N LYS A 88 -21.51 -0.13 5.42
CA LYS A 88 -21.49 0.50 4.10
C LYS A 88 -22.81 1.27 4.07
N THR A 89 -22.77 2.59 4.17
CA THR A 89 -23.80 3.37 3.50
C THR A 89 -23.70 2.91 2.05
N SER A 90 -24.55 1.94 1.70
CA SER A 90 -24.91 1.73 0.32
C SER A 90 -25.42 3.10 -0.09
N SER A 91 -24.62 3.87 -0.82
CA SER A 91 -25.22 4.79 -1.75
C SER A 91 -25.94 3.87 -2.73
N ARG A 92 -27.17 3.46 -2.36
CA ARG A 92 -28.21 3.29 -3.34
C ARG A 92 -28.30 4.68 -3.95
N ARG A 93 -27.48 4.92 -4.96
CA ARG A 93 -27.68 5.99 -5.92
C ARG A 93 -29.03 5.65 -6.51
N SER A 94 -30.09 6.17 -5.89
CA SER A 94 -31.40 6.12 -6.49
C SER A 94 -31.23 6.88 -7.79
N LYS A 95 -31.11 6.16 -8.90
CA LYS A 95 -31.51 6.69 -10.19
C LYS A 95 -33.03 6.88 -10.09
N LYS A 96 -33.46 7.91 -9.37
CA LYS A 96 -34.81 8.43 -9.51
C LYS A 96 -34.70 9.26 -10.79
N GLY A 97 -35.10 8.66 -11.91
CA GLY A 97 -35.26 9.38 -13.16
C GLY A 97 -36.19 10.56 -12.89
N GLY A 98 -35.63 11.78 -12.94
CA GLY A 98 -36.44 12.98 -13.05
C GLY A 98 -37.08 12.92 -14.43
N LYS A 99 -38.40 12.78 -14.49
CA LYS A 99 -39.16 13.14 -15.68
C LYS A 99 -39.08 14.67 -15.75
N ASP A 100 -38.58 15.21 -16.86
CA ASP A 100 -38.60 16.64 -17.14
C ASP A 100 -40.06 17.14 -17.09
N PRO A 101 -40.41 18.11 -16.23
CA PRO A 101 -41.78 18.60 -16.10
C PRO A 101 -42.14 19.67 -17.15
N PHE A 102 -41.25 20.01 -18.08
CA PHE A 102 -41.53 20.98 -19.14
C PHE A 102 -41.44 20.30 -20.51
N GLY A 103 -42.62 19.98 -21.02
CA GLY A 103 -42.83 19.28 -22.29
C GLY A 103 -42.15 19.95 -23.47
N LYS A 104 -41.66 19.13 -24.39
CA LYS A 104 -41.25 19.55 -25.72
C LYS A 104 -42.47 20.17 -26.43
N PRO A 105 -42.41 21.40 -26.96
CA PRO A 105 -43.45 21.85 -27.87
C PRO A 105 -43.32 21.12 -29.21
N GLN A 106 -44.44 20.61 -29.72
CA GLN A 106 -44.53 20.00 -31.05
C GLN A 106 -44.50 21.05 -32.17
N PRO A 107 -43.95 20.73 -33.36
CA PRO A 107 -43.69 21.70 -34.43
C PRO A 107 -44.79 21.70 -35.50
N TRP A 108 -45.75 22.64 -35.45
CA TRP A 108 -46.54 23.11 -36.61
C TRP A 108 -47.66 24.08 -36.18
N MET A 109 -47.59 25.35 -36.57
CA MET A 109 -48.79 26.17 -36.79
C MET A 109 -48.42 27.39 -37.65
N PHE A 110 -48.81 27.30 -38.92
CA PHE A 110 -48.84 28.41 -39.88
C PHE A 110 -49.68 29.58 -39.34
N LYS A 111 -49.31 30.81 -39.66
CA LYS A 111 -50.26 31.91 -39.90
C LYS A 111 -49.61 33.00 -40.76
N THR A 112 -50.30 33.26 -41.86
CA THR A 112 -50.12 34.30 -42.88
C THR A 112 -50.27 35.71 -42.31
N ASN A 113 -49.63 36.70 -42.95
CA ASN A 113 -50.36 37.74 -43.70
C ASN A 113 -49.45 38.32 -44.79
#